data_AF-A0A5C4TLL6-F1
#
_entry.id   AF-A0A5C4TLL6-F1
#
_cell.length_a   1.000
_cell.length_b   1.000
_cell.length_c   1.000
_cell.angle_alpha   90.00
_cell.angle_beta   90.00
_cell.angle_gamma   90.00
#
_symmetry.space_group_name_H-M   'P 1'
#
loop_
_entity.id
_entity.type
_entity.pdbx_description
1 polymer ?
#
loop_
_entity_poly.entity_id
_entity_poly.type
_entity_poly.pdbx_seq_one_letter_code
_entity_poly.pdbx_strand_id
1 'polypeptide(L)'
;MPNKSKINRELVKAFNSVLLSDETVITNLTVEKGHIVFSFDKDMNIGQRKDYLKNMRESIVGKFCGDNEDEDKKVFVEEAANDLFYTDSFPFNFKRGKWITDSSRHRFSVPIEKEVVCNLKYLLANELIRFTIARIMDVHPKGPDYVNENVHDVSFERKSYLYCKGFDDRELKESFVKSFSSRMESYEKSPKRFKGFLEEEGNDVYLKKGVFDDLKFVKDIVSHEIYLTCRCFNTPKGEIGVTDMLKFAVVDLLRKANIPVDRIVRDSYLNSDEDLILIPIVSYNNEEGYLTREEVNHVNNMFGMDILNSFEGRTSQKSLLGSKGVYGIDFANPDIAYCVMDKIIESSVINKDYKLSIDPARVPAMKPQTLAPSKEKVGTDGPSADTSADSGFCDSPKNSVIGKSITGNSRKLLGLNYYDEDAQRIKDDNSAKGSGFGPSSARSSARSSFNKPKTTFNQPSISQPDQCSAKKQTSTSKKQFAVFYS
;
A
#
# COMPACT_ATOMS: atom_id res chain seq x y z
N MET A 1 -2.24 -20.93 22.37
CA MET A 1 -2.80 -19.56 22.24
C MET A 1 -1.87 -18.75 21.35
N PRO A 2 -2.36 -18.10 20.28
CA PRO A 2 -1.56 -17.14 19.54
C PRO A 2 -1.03 -16.07 20.50
N ASN A 3 0.22 -15.66 20.33
CA ASN A 3 0.77 -14.54 21.10
C ASN A 3 -0.09 -13.30 20.80
N LYS A 4 -0.89 -12.82 21.77
CA LYS A 4 -1.83 -11.69 21.59
C LYS A 4 -1.16 -10.47 20.94
N SER A 5 0.14 -10.29 21.17
CA SER A 5 0.93 -9.23 20.53
C SER A 5 1.06 -9.38 19.00
N LYS A 6 1.10 -10.61 18.47
CA LYS A 6 1.26 -10.87 17.03
C LYS A 6 -0.04 -10.61 16.28
N ILE A 7 -1.16 -11.13 16.77
CA ILE A 7 -2.48 -10.89 16.13
C ILE A 7 -2.83 -9.42 16.15
N ASN A 8 -2.57 -8.70 17.25
CA ASN A 8 -2.81 -7.26 17.31
C ASN A 8 -1.94 -6.49 16.31
N ARG A 9 -0.68 -6.91 16.10
CA ARG A 9 0.19 -6.31 15.07
C ARG A 9 -0.40 -6.52 13.67
N GLU A 10 -0.87 -7.72 13.35
CA GLU A 10 -1.50 -7.99 12.04
C GLU A 10 -2.83 -7.25 11.85
N LEU A 11 -3.66 -7.14 12.89
CA LEU A 11 -4.89 -6.34 12.82
C LEU A 11 -4.62 -4.85 12.59
N VAL A 12 -3.55 -4.30 13.18
CA VAL A 12 -3.13 -2.91 12.93
C VAL A 12 -2.60 -2.74 11.51
N LYS A 13 -1.89 -3.74 10.96
CA LYS A 13 -1.49 -3.72 9.55
C LYS A 13 -2.71 -3.77 8.63
N ALA A 14 -3.69 -4.62 8.93
CA ALA A 14 -4.95 -4.68 8.19
C ALA A 14 -5.66 -3.32 8.18
N PHE A 15 -5.71 -2.66 9.34
CA PHE A 15 -6.27 -1.32 9.48
C PHE A 15 -5.53 -0.29 8.61
N ASN A 16 -4.20 -0.29 8.61
CA ASN A 16 -3.41 0.60 7.76
C ASN A 16 -3.68 0.34 6.27
N SER A 17 -3.68 -0.93 5.85
CA SER A 17 -3.89 -1.34 4.46
C SER A 17 -5.28 -0.99 3.95
N VAL A 18 -6.33 -1.29 4.72
CA VAL A 18 -7.72 -0.96 4.35
C VAL A 18 -7.88 0.53 4.12
N LEU A 19 -7.45 1.35 5.08
CA LEU A 19 -7.61 2.80 4.99
C LEU A 19 -6.80 3.44 3.88
N LEU A 20 -5.65 2.83 3.55
CA LEU A 20 -4.81 3.26 2.43
C LEU A 20 -5.43 2.88 1.08
N SER A 21 -5.88 1.63 0.91
CA SER A 21 -6.49 1.17 -0.34
C SER A 21 -7.74 1.95 -0.73
N ASP A 22 -8.50 2.39 0.27
CA ASP A 22 -9.70 3.20 0.09
C ASP A 22 -9.46 4.70 -0.02
N GLU A 23 -8.20 5.14 0.09
CA GLU A 23 -7.80 6.54 0.21
C GLU A 23 -8.54 7.29 1.35
N THR A 24 -9.03 6.57 2.36
CA THR A 24 -9.84 7.16 3.46
C THR A 24 -8.97 8.01 4.38
N VAL A 25 -7.84 7.44 4.83
CA VAL A 25 -6.86 8.21 5.59
C VAL A 25 -5.50 7.54 5.51
N ILE A 26 -4.46 8.35 5.44
CA ILE A 26 -3.08 7.89 5.44
C ILE A 26 -2.64 7.65 6.88
N THR A 27 -2.11 6.47 7.19
CA THR A 27 -1.72 6.07 8.55
C THR A 27 -0.32 5.46 8.60
N ASN A 28 0.32 5.51 9.77
CA ASN A 28 1.61 4.86 10.02
C ASN A 28 1.62 4.05 11.33
N LEU A 29 0.50 3.41 11.64
CA LEU A 29 0.34 2.78 12.95
C LEU A 29 1.25 1.58 13.11
N THR A 30 1.92 1.52 14.25
CA THR A 30 2.75 0.38 14.64
C THR A 30 2.35 -0.11 16.03
N VAL A 31 2.74 -1.34 16.37
CA VAL A 31 2.50 -1.92 17.70
C VAL A 31 3.81 -2.03 18.47
N GLU A 32 3.90 -1.33 19.60
CA GLU A 32 5.02 -1.37 20.53
C GLU A 32 4.51 -1.69 21.95
N LYS A 33 4.99 -2.77 22.57
CA LYS A 33 4.69 -3.12 23.98
C LYS A 33 3.19 -3.03 24.35
N GLY A 34 2.32 -3.57 23.49
CA GLY A 34 0.86 -3.57 23.72
C GLY A 34 0.17 -2.22 23.50
N HIS A 35 0.84 -1.27 22.85
CA HIS A 35 0.28 0.02 22.47
C HIS A 35 0.30 0.19 20.96
N ILE A 36 -0.69 0.91 20.43
CA ILE A 36 -0.66 1.48 19.08
C ILE A 36 0.11 2.78 19.16
N VAL A 37 1.07 2.95 18.25
CA VAL A 37 1.97 4.08 18.20
C VAL A 37 1.80 4.82 16.89
N PHE A 38 1.47 6.10 17.01
CA PHE A 38 1.50 7.09 15.94
C PHE A 38 2.84 7.78 15.99
N SER A 39 3.47 7.95 14.83
CA SER A 39 4.71 8.71 14.72
C SER A 39 4.48 9.96 13.90
N PHE A 40 4.87 11.11 14.42
CA PHE A 40 4.68 12.42 13.80
C PHE A 40 6.02 13.03 13.45
N ASP A 41 6.02 13.88 12.44
CA ASP A 41 7.17 14.69 12.09
C ASP A 41 7.48 15.67 13.23
N LYS A 42 8.77 15.95 13.42
CA LYS A 42 9.27 16.87 14.44
C LYS A 42 8.72 18.30 14.28
N ASP A 43 8.41 18.69 13.05
CA ASP A 43 7.94 20.04 12.72
C ASP A 43 6.42 20.20 12.96
N MET A 44 5.69 19.12 13.25
CA MET A 44 4.27 19.21 13.64
C MET A 44 4.14 19.61 15.10
N ASN A 45 3.34 20.63 15.40
CA ASN A 45 2.99 20.97 16.78
C ASN A 45 1.87 20.06 17.33
N ILE A 46 1.63 20.08 18.65
CA ILE A 46 0.61 19.24 19.31
C ILE A 46 -0.81 19.49 18.76
N GLY A 47 -1.14 20.74 18.39
CA GLY A 47 -2.43 21.09 17.79
C GLY A 47 -2.65 20.34 16.48
N GLN A 48 -1.71 20.46 15.54
CA GLN A 48 -1.75 19.76 14.25
C GLN A 48 -1.85 18.23 14.40
N ARG A 49 -1.16 17.66 15.40
CA ARG A 49 -1.24 16.22 15.67
C ARG A 49 -2.61 15.82 16.20
N LYS A 50 -3.23 16.63 17.06
CA LYS A 50 -4.61 16.40 17.54
C LYS A 50 -5.62 16.53 16.40
N ASP A 51 -5.44 17.53 15.54
CA ASP A 51 -6.28 17.75 14.37
C ASP A 51 -6.20 16.56 13.41
N TYR A 52 -5.01 16.03 13.15
CA TYR A 52 -4.84 14.77 12.40
C TYR A 52 -5.63 13.61 13.01
N LEU A 53 -5.51 13.38 14.33
CA LEU A 53 -6.21 12.27 15.00
C LEU A 53 -7.74 12.44 14.96
N LYS A 54 -8.22 13.67 15.08
CA LYS A 54 -9.63 14.02 14.95
C LYS A 54 -10.12 13.75 13.53
N ASN A 55 -9.42 14.29 12.52
CA ASN A 55 -9.74 14.09 11.12
C ASN A 55 -9.72 12.61 10.75
N MET A 56 -8.76 11.84 11.25
CA MET A 56 -8.72 10.38 11.04
C MET A 56 -9.99 9.71 11.53
N ARG A 57 -10.47 10.04 12.74
CA ARG A 57 -11.74 9.49 13.25
C ARG A 57 -12.91 9.92 12.36
N GLU A 58 -13.00 11.20 12.04
CA GLU A 58 -14.10 11.77 11.24
C GLU A 58 -14.15 11.15 9.82
N SER A 59 -13.01 10.98 9.16
CA SER A 59 -12.91 10.36 7.83
C SER A 59 -13.33 8.89 7.86
N ILE A 60 -12.92 8.13 8.88
CA ILE A 60 -13.33 6.73 9.00
C ILE A 60 -14.85 6.64 9.25
N VAL A 61 -15.38 7.45 10.18
CA VAL A 61 -16.83 7.48 10.43
C VAL A 61 -17.59 7.92 9.19
N GLY A 62 -17.16 8.98 8.50
CA GLY A 62 -17.77 9.46 7.26
C GLY A 62 -17.83 8.38 6.17
N LYS A 63 -16.74 7.63 6.01
CA LYS A 63 -16.65 6.54 5.03
C LYS A 63 -17.63 5.39 5.31
N PHE A 64 -17.74 4.95 6.56
CA PHE A 64 -18.51 3.74 6.91
C PHE A 64 -19.95 4.04 7.36
N CYS A 65 -20.24 5.27 7.79
CA CYS A 65 -21.54 5.68 8.30
C CYS A 65 -22.20 6.81 7.49
N GLY A 66 -21.48 7.42 6.53
CA GLY A 66 -21.95 8.53 5.69
C GLY A 66 -21.36 9.89 6.10
N ASP A 67 -21.17 10.76 5.10
CA ASP A 67 -20.64 12.12 5.29
C ASP A 67 -21.72 13.09 5.78
N ASN A 68 -21.35 13.99 6.68
CA ASN A 68 -22.25 15.00 7.22
C ASN A 68 -21.70 16.41 7.08
N GLU A 69 -22.40 17.22 6.31
CA GLU A 69 -22.26 18.68 6.33
C GLU A 69 -23.35 19.35 7.20
N ASP A 70 -24.37 18.60 7.63
CA ASP A 70 -25.55 19.10 8.38
C ASP A 70 -25.51 18.63 9.84
N GLU A 71 -25.84 19.51 10.80
CA GLU A 71 -25.83 19.21 12.24
C GLU A 71 -26.86 18.15 12.63
N ASP A 72 -28.04 18.16 11.99
CA ASP A 72 -29.06 17.14 12.27
C ASP A 72 -28.58 15.77 11.79
N LYS A 73 -27.92 15.70 10.63
CA LYS A 73 -27.32 14.46 10.12
C LYS A 73 -26.15 13.98 10.97
N LYS A 74 -25.45 14.90 11.65
CA LYS A 74 -24.33 14.59 12.57
C LYS A 74 -24.75 13.69 13.72
N VAL A 75 -25.94 13.92 14.28
CA VAL A 75 -26.48 13.06 15.34
C VAL A 75 -26.70 11.63 14.82
N PHE A 76 -27.31 11.49 13.63
CA PHE A 76 -27.57 10.19 13.03
C PHE A 76 -26.31 9.37 12.71
N VAL A 77 -25.22 10.03 12.27
CA VAL A 77 -23.97 9.32 11.96
C VAL A 77 -23.22 8.87 13.21
N GLU A 78 -23.27 9.65 14.30
CA GLU A 78 -22.73 9.18 15.59
C GLU A 78 -23.56 8.03 16.14
N GLU A 79 -24.89 8.01 15.94
CA GLU A 79 -25.75 6.86 16.24
C GLU A 79 -25.38 5.63 15.39
N ALA A 80 -25.23 5.79 14.07
CA ALA A 80 -24.79 4.69 13.19
C ALA A 80 -23.38 4.19 13.56
N ALA A 81 -22.46 5.09 13.90
CA ALA A 81 -21.14 4.72 14.40
C ALA A 81 -21.22 3.98 15.75
N ASN A 82 -22.18 4.35 16.60
CA ASN A 82 -22.46 3.65 17.85
C ASN A 82 -22.97 2.24 17.61
N ASP A 83 -23.63 1.94 16.49
CA ASP A 83 -24.08 0.60 16.12
C ASP A 83 -22.93 -0.29 15.63
N LEU A 84 -22.03 0.27 14.83
CA LEU A 84 -20.91 -0.44 14.21
C LEU A 84 -19.67 -0.58 15.11
N PHE A 85 -19.42 0.39 15.98
CA PHE A 85 -18.15 0.49 16.73
C PHE A 85 -18.36 0.70 18.24
N TYR A 86 -17.30 0.44 19.01
CA TYR A 86 -17.18 0.99 20.37
C TYR A 86 -16.63 2.41 20.28
N THR A 87 -17.52 3.40 20.12
CA THR A 87 -17.21 4.81 19.82
C THR A 87 -16.34 5.52 20.87
N ASP A 88 -16.48 5.16 22.15
CA ASP A 88 -15.61 5.62 23.24
C ASP A 88 -14.14 5.21 23.05
N SER A 89 -13.92 4.16 22.27
CA SER A 89 -12.60 3.62 21.93
C SER A 89 -12.32 3.65 20.44
N PHE A 90 -13.04 4.48 19.65
CA PHE A 90 -12.95 4.47 18.18
C PHE A 90 -12.18 5.69 17.59
N PRO A 91 -11.31 5.45 16.59
CA PRO A 91 -10.72 4.14 16.28
C PRO A 91 -9.89 3.63 17.46
N PHE A 92 -9.42 4.55 18.33
CA PHE A 92 -8.74 4.28 19.58
C PHE A 92 -9.20 5.23 20.69
N ASN A 93 -9.02 4.83 21.95
CA ASN A 93 -9.32 5.70 23.10
C ASN A 93 -8.20 6.76 23.28
N PHE A 94 -8.29 7.85 22.53
CA PHE A 94 -7.30 8.93 22.59
C PHE A 94 -7.19 9.60 23.96
N LYS A 95 -8.22 9.54 24.81
CA LYS A 95 -8.17 10.08 26.18
C LYS A 95 -7.16 9.33 27.06
N ARG A 96 -6.91 8.04 26.77
CA ARG A 96 -5.91 7.21 27.45
C ARG A 96 -4.53 7.27 26.80
N GLY A 97 -4.41 7.97 25.68
CA GLY A 97 -3.16 8.10 24.96
C GLY A 97 -2.16 9.00 25.66
N LYS A 98 -0.88 8.75 25.42
CA LYS A 98 0.24 9.52 25.99
C LYS A 98 1.10 10.08 24.87
N TRP A 99 1.40 11.37 24.97
CA TRP A 99 2.41 12.01 24.15
C TRP A 99 3.79 11.63 24.67
N ILE A 100 4.62 11.10 23.78
CA ILE A 100 6.02 10.80 24.05
C ILE A 100 6.80 11.73 23.13
N THR A 101 7.35 12.80 23.71
CA THR A 101 8.20 13.75 22.99
C THR A 101 9.58 13.77 23.64
N ASP A 102 10.56 13.20 22.94
CA ASP A 102 11.99 13.41 23.21
C ASP A 102 12.65 13.98 21.94
N SER A 103 13.94 14.35 22.01
CA SER A 103 14.68 14.99 20.92
C SER A 103 14.71 14.19 19.61
N SER A 104 14.29 12.92 19.63
CA SER A 104 14.29 12.00 18.48
C SER A 104 12.93 11.38 18.19
N ARG A 105 11.94 11.55 19.06
CA ARG A 105 10.66 10.83 18.99
C ARG A 105 9.52 11.78 19.28
N HIS A 106 8.67 11.99 18.27
CA HIS A 106 7.40 12.69 18.41
C HIS A 106 6.28 11.69 18.19
N ARG A 107 5.85 11.02 19.26
CA ARG A 107 4.94 9.90 19.18
C ARG A 107 3.71 10.12 20.04
N PHE A 108 2.61 9.51 19.62
CA PHE A 108 1.43 9.33 20.46
C PHE A 108 1.16 7.85 20.62
N SER A 109 0.99 7.40 21.86
CA SER A 109 0.86 5.99 22.19
C SER A 109 -0.46 5.73 22.90
N VAL A 110 -1.25 4.78 22.40
CA VAL A 110 -2.57 4.42 22.94
C VAL A 110 -2.58 2.94 23.32
N PRO A 111 -3.04 2.55 24.52
CA PRO A 111 -3.11 1.14 24.91
C PRO A 111 -4.07 0.33 24.04
N ILE A 112 -3.72 -0.94 23.77
CA ILE A 112 -4.58 -1.87 23.03
C ILE A 112 -5.49 -2.61 24.00
N GLU A 113 -6.68 -2.06 24.20
CA GLU A 113 -7.74 -2.65 25.01
C GLU A 113 -8.62 -3.62 24.20
N LYS A 114 -9.47 -4.39 24.88
CA LYS A 114 -10.33 -5.38 24.21
C LYS A 114 -11.28 -4.72 23.20
N GLU A 115 -11.77 -3.52 23.51
CA GLU A 115 -12.64 -2.71 22.65
C GLU A 115 -11.89 -2.23 21.40
N VAL A 116 -10.61 -1.83 21.54
CA VAL A 116 -9.75 -1.46 20.41
C VAL A 116 -9.57 -2.66 19.47
N VAL A 117 -9.29 -3.85 20.01
CA VAL A 117 -9.17 -5.07 19.19
C VAL A 117 -10.49 -5.37 18.47
N CYS A 118 -11.64 -5.15 19.12
CA CYS A 118 -12.94 -5.30 18.47
C CYS A 118 -13.11 -4.28 17.34
N ASN A 119 -12.79 -3.01 17.55
CA ASN A 119 -12.88 -1.96 16.52
C ASN A 119 -12.01 -2.26 15.29
N LEU A 120 -10.78 -2.76 15.48
CA LEU A 120 -9.93 -3.20 14.37
C LEU A 120 -10.59 -4.31 13.53
N LYS A 121 -11.23 -5.28 14.20
CA LYS A 121 -11.96 -6.36 13.53
C LYS A 121 -13.25 -5.89 12.86
N TYR A 122 -13.97 -4.96 13.49
CA TYR A 122 -15.17 -4.36 12.91
C TYR A 122 -14.82 -3.64 11.61
N LEU A 123 -13.76 -2.84 11.60
CA LEU A 123 -13.34 -2.12 10.40
C LEU A 123 -12.95 -3.10 9.26
N LEU A 124 -12.22 -4.16 9.58
CA LEU A 124 -11.89 -5.21 8.60
C LEU A 124 -13.14 -5.92 8.07
N ALA A 125 -14.10 -6.27 8.94
CA ALA A 125 -15.36 -6.88 8.55
C ALA A 125 -16.17 -5.96 7.62
N ASN A 126 -16.33 -4.70 8.03
CA ASN A 126 -17.05 -3.68 7.28
C ASN A 126 -16.48 -3.55 5.87
N GLU A 127 -15.15 -3.49 5.75
CA GLU A 127 -14.53 -3.32 4.43
C GLU A 127 -14.74 -4.52 3.51
N LEU A 128 -14.50 -5.74 4.01
CA LEU A 128 -14.69 -6.96 3.21
C LEU A 128 -16.15 -7.12 2.74
N ILE A 129 -17.11 -6.73 3.59
CA ILE A 129 -18.53 -6.77 3.28
C ILE A 129 -18.88 -5.68 2.26
N ARG A 130 -18.43 -4.44 2.47
CA ARG A 130 -18.64 -3.31 1.56
C ARG A 130 -18.12 -3.62 0.16
N PHE A 131 -16.90 -4.16 0.05
CA PHE A 131 -16.35 -4.59 -1.24
C PHE A 131 -17.23 -5.65 -1.91
N THR A 132 -17.74 -6.61 -1.14
CA THR A 132 -18.60 -7.66 -1.67
C THR A 132 -19.92 -7.09 -2.20
N ILE A 133 -20.52 -6.16 -1.47
CA ILE A 133 -21.74 -5.46 -1.90
C ILE A 133 -21.48 -4.63 -3.16
N ALA A 134 -20.36 -3.89 -3.23
CA ALA A 134 -19.98 -3.13 -4.42
C ALA A 134 -19.83 -4.05 -5.66
N ARG A 135 -19.19 -5.21 -5.51
CA ARG A 135 -19.08 -6.18 -6.60
C ARG A 135 -20.43 -6.71 -7.06
N ILE A 136 -21.38 -6.89 -6.15
CA ILE A 136 -22.75 -7.28 -6.49
C ILE A 136 -23.44 -6.16 -7.26
N MET A 137 -23.31 -4.90 -6.81
CA MET A 137 -23.85 -3.72 -7.52
C MET A 137 -23.40 -3.65 -8.97
N ASP A 138 -22.12 -3.93 -9.24
CA ASP A 138 -21.54 -3.85 -10.58
C ASP A 138 -22.13 -4.86 -11.58
N VAL A 139 -22.62 -6.00 -11.09
CA VAL A 139 -23.07 -7.11 -11.94
C VAL A 139 -24.57 -7.41 -11.82
N HIS A 140 -25.27 -6.79 -10.88
CA HIS A 140 -26.67 -7.10 -10.62
C HIS A 140 -27.57 -6.60 -11.76
N PRO A 141 -28.48 -7.43 -12.32
CA PRO A 141 -29.26 -7.09 -13.51
C PRO A 141 -30.21 -5.91 -13.31
N LYS A 142 -30.65 -5.65 -12.07
CA LYS A 142 -31.51 -4.51 -11.71
C LYS A 142 -30.73 -3.22 -11.41
N GLY A 143 -29.40 -3.26 -11.53
CA GLY A 143 -28.52 -2.10 -11.31
C GLY A 143 -28.19 -1.81 -9.83
N PRO A 144 -27.32 -0.81 -9.59
CA PRO A 144 -26.81 -0.46 -8.26
C PRO A 144 -27.88 0.13 -7.33
N ASP A 145 -28.81 0.92 -7.87
CA ASP A 145 -29.88 1.56 -7.08
C ASP A 145 -30.76 0.51 -6.39
N TYR A 146 -31.12 -0.56 -7.10
CA TYR A 146 -31.86 -1.68 -6.54
C TYR A 146 -31.12 -2.33 -5.37
N VAL A 147 -29.81 -2.56 -5.51
CA VAL A 147 -29.01 -3.18 -4.43
C VAL A 147 -28.94 -2.25 -3.21
N ASN A 148 -28.75 -0.95 -3.41
CA ASN A 148 -28.73 0.04 -2.33
C ASN A 148 -30.06 0.09 -1.56
N GLU A 149 -31.19 0.04 -2.26
CA GLU A 149 -32.52 0.10 -1.64
C GLU A 149 -32.89 -1.17 -0.87
N ASN A 150 -32.28 -2.31 -1.19
CA ASN A 150 -32.64 -3.63 -0.63
C ASN A 150 -31.57 -4.19 0.33
N VAL A 151 -30.55 -3.41 0.67
CA VAL A 151 -29.48 -3.79 1.59
C VAL A 151 -29.32 -2.72 2.65
N HIS A 152 -29.45 -3.11 3.92
CA HIS A 152 -29.39 -2.16 5.03
C HIS A 152 -28.60 -2.73 6.22
N ASP A 153 -27.95 -1.85 6.97
CA ASP A 153 -27.25 -2.24 8.19
C ASP A 153 -28.25 -2.58 9.31
N VAL A 154 -27.96 -3.64 10.05
CA VAL A 154 -28.82 -4.13 11.13
C VAL A 154 -28.03 -4.16 12.42
N SER A 155 -28.64 -3.71 13.52
CA SER A 155 -28.02 -3.78 14.85
C SER A 155 -27.75 -5.22 15.25
N PHE A 156 -26.62 -5.50 15.91
CA PHE A 156 -26.24 -6.87 16.26
C PHE A 156 -25.63 -6.98 17.66
N GLU A 157 -25.69 -8.19 18.23
CA GLU A 157 -25.05 -8.46 19.51
C GLU A 157 -23.51 -8.53 19.36
N ARG A 158 -22.84 -7.43 19.73
CA ARG A 158 -21.37 -7.27 19.67
C ARG A 158 -20.54 -8.31 20.44
N LYS A 159 -21.17 -9.06 21.34
CA LYS A 159 -20.51 -10.18 22.04
C LYS A 159 -20.30 -11.38 21.11
N SER A 160 -21.21 -11.57 20.17
CA SER A 160 -21.31 -12.76 19.33
C SER A 160 -20.90 -12.49 17.88
N TYR A 161 -21.12 -11.26 17.39
CA TYR A 161 -20.94 -10.90 15.98
C TYR A 161 -20.00 -9.71 15.75
N LEU A 162 -19.41 -9.68 14.55
CA LEU A 162 -18.68 -8.53 13.99
C LEU A 162 -19.57 -7.61 13.17
N TYR A 163 -20.61 -8.17 12.55
CA TYR A 163 -21.42 -7.45 11.60
C TYR A 163 -22.74 -8.17 11.36
N CYS A 164 -23.76 -7.42 10.95
CA CYS A 164 -25.01 -7.94 10.42
C CYS A 164 -25.46 -7.09 9.23
N LYS A 165 -25.89 -7.76 8.16
CA LYS A 165 -26.43 -7.12 6.95
C LYS A 165 -27.81 -7.70 6.66
N GLY A 166 -28.81 -6.83 6.54
CA GLY A 166 -30.18 -7.19 6.19
C GLY A 166 -30.43 -7.06 4.69
N PHE A 167 -31.27 -7.95 4.16
CA PHE A 167 -31.61 -8.04 2.75
C PHE A 167 -33.11 -8.15 2.54
N ASP A 168 -33.73 -7.16 1.91
CA ASP A 168 -35.18 -7.22 1.62
C ASP A 168 -35.51 -8.24 0.53
N ASP A 169 -34.51 -8.56 -0.30
CA ASP A 169 -34.59 -9.54 -1.37
C ASP A 169 -33.76 -10.79 -1.06
N ARG A 170 -34.40 -11.97 -1.17
CA ARG A 170 -33.78 -13.25 -0.87
C ARG A 170 -32.69 -13.63 -1.89
N GLU A 171 -32.88 -13.33 -3.18
CA GLU A 171 -31.87 -13.63 -4.21
C GLU A 171 -30.60 -12.80 -3.96
N LEU A 172 -30.76 -11.56 -3.51
CA LEU A 172 -29.67 -10.68 -3.15
C LEU A 172 -28.90 -11.20 -1.93
N LYS A 173 -29.62 -11.68 -0.90
CA LYS A 173 -29.00 -12.36 0.25
C LYS A 173 -28.18 -13.58 -0.18
N GLU A 174 -28.75 -14.45 -1.01
CA GLU A 174 -28.08 -15.66 -1.50
C GLU A 174 -26.85 -15.31 -2.35
N SER A 175 -26.94 -14.26 -3.17
CA SER A 175 -25.81 -13.71 -3.94
C SER A 175 -24.71 -13.17 -3.04
N PHE A 176 -25.07 -12.46 -1.97
CA PHE A 176 -24.13 -11.98 -0.96
C PHE A 176 -23.42 -13.12 -0.26
N VAL A 177 -24.15 -14.08 0.31
CA VAL A 177 -23.57 -15.22 1.04
C VAL A 177 -22.61 -16.00 0.13
N LYS A 178 -23.01 -16.24 -1.12
CA LYS A 178 -22.17 -16.93 -2.11
C LYS A 178 -20.90 -16.13 -2.41
N SER A 179 -21.02 -14.85 -2.75
CA SER A 179 -19.90 -14.00 -3.14
C SER A 179 -18.93 -13.76 -1.99
N PHE A 180 -19.46 -13.47 -0.79
CA PHE A 180 -18.66 -13.28 0.41
C PHE A 180 -17.93 -14.56 0.81
N SER A 181 -18.62 -15.71 0.85
CA SER A 181 -17.99 -16.99 1.16
C SER A 181 -16.91 -17.34 0.15
N SER A 182 -17.18 -17.18 -1.15
CA SER A 182 -16.21 -17.47 -2.21
C SER A 182 -14.95 -16.62 -2.09
N ARG A 183 -15.09 -15.32 -1.80
CA ARG A 183 -13.93 -14.45 -1.53
C ARG A 183 -13.16 -14.91 -0.29
N MET A 184 -13.87 -15.19 0.79
CA MET A 184 -13.23 -15.54 2.05
C MET A 184 -12.56 -16.92 2.00
N GLU A 185 -13.07 -17.84 1.18
CA GLU A 185 -12.50 -19.16 0.92
C GLU A 185 -11.34 -19.14 -0.08
N SER A 186 -11.19 -18.08 -0.89
CA SER A 186 -10.07 -17.97 -1.86
C SER A 186 -8.73 -17.60 -1.21
N TYR A 187 -8.74 -17.07 0.01
CA TYR A 187 -7.53 -16.87 0.80
C TYR A 187 -6.90 -18.21 1.15
N GLU A 188 -5.60 -18.38 0.87
CA GLU A 188 -4.83 -19.61 1.10
C GLU A 188 -4.91 -20.08 2.56
N LYS A 189 -5.00 -19.14 3.51
CA LYS A 189 -5.07 -19.40 4.96
C LYS A 189 -6.48 -19.27 5.52
N SER A 190 -7.51 -19.34 4.67
CA SER A 190 -8.91 -19.32 5.08
C SER A 190 -9.23 -20.45 6.08
N PRO A 191 -10.10 -20.20 7.07
CA PRO A 191 -10.61 -21.26 7.92
C PRO A 191 -11.31 -22.33 7.08
N LYS A 192 -10.93 -23.61 7.27
CA LYS A 192 -11.52 -24.77 6.55
C LYS A 192 -13.06 -24.86 6.62
N ARG A 193 -13.68 -24.18 7.59
CA ARG A 193 -15.12 -24.10 7.78
C ARG A 193 -15.56 -22.63 7.80
N PHE A 194 -15.16 -21.85 6.80
CA PHE A 194 -15.49 -20.43 6.74
C PHE A 194 -16.99 -20.18 6.88
N LYS A 195 -17.83 -20.95 6.16
CA LYS A 195 -19.30 -20.89 6.29
C LYS A 195 -19.81 -21.04 7.73
N GLY A 196 -19.07 -21.70 8.62
CA GLY A 196 -19.43 -21.78 10.04
C GLY A 196 -19.36 -20.45 10.80
N PHE A 197 -18.68 -19.44 10.22
CA PHE A 197 -18.62 -18.07 10.72
C PHE A 197 -19.75 -17.18 10.16
N LEU A 198 -20.53 -17.68 9.20
CA LEU A 198 -21.75 -17.03 8.76
C LEU A 198 -22.95 -17.65 9.47
N GLU A 199 -23.91 -16.82 9.80
CA GLU A 199 -25.19 -17.23 10.36
C GLU A 199 -26.29 -16.47 9.64
N GLU A 200 -27.29 -17.20 9.16
CA GLU A 200 -28.42 -16.65 8.44
C GLU A 200 -29.65 -16.77 9.33
N GLU A 201 -30.26 -15.64 9.67
CA GLU A 201 -31.52 -15.60 10.42
C GLU A 201 -32.54 -14.80 9.62
N GLY A 202 -33.51 -15.50 9.04
CA GLY A 202 -34.45 -14.91 8.08
C GLY A 202 -33.73 -14.29 6.88
N ASN A 203 -33.83 -12.97 6.79
CA ASN A 203 -33.26 -12.14 5.72
C ASN A 203 -31.92 -11.49 6.11
N ASP A 204 -31.42 -11.77 7.31
CA ASP A 204 -30.21 -11.17 7.84
C ASP A 204 -29.04 -12.15 7.78
N VAL A 205 -27.86 -11.62 7.52
CA VAL A 205 -26.60 -12.37 7.49
C VAL A 205 -25.63 -11.80 8.51
N TYR A 206 -25.24 -12.64 9.46
CA TYR A 206 -24.35 -12.30 10.56
C TYR A 206 -22.95 -12.88 10.35
N LEU A 207 -21.93 -12.08 10.65
CA LEU A 207 -20.54 -12.51 10.69
C LEU A 207 -20.09 -12.72 12.14
N LYS A 208 -19.68 -13.93 12.51
CA LYS A 208 -19.28 -14.26 13.89
C LYS A 208 -17.97 -13.60 14.30
N LYS A 209 -17.90 -13.20 15.58
CA LYS A 209 -16.76 -12.49 16.21
C LYS A 209 -15.39 -13.16 16.04
N GLY A 210 -15.38 -14.49 16.00
CA GLY A 210 -14.16 -15.29 16.00
C GLY A 210 -13.45 -15.44 14.66
N VAL A 211 -14.03 -14.93 13.55
CA VAL A 211 -13.49 -15.16 12.20
C VAL A 211 -12.07 -14.63 12.02
N PHE A 212 -11.72 -13.53 12.69
CA PHE A 212 -10.39 -12.89 12.64
C PHE A 212 -9.52 -13.18 13.88
N ASP A 213 -9.72 -14.32 14.55
CA ASP A 213 -8.82 -14.78 15.63
C ASP A 213 -7.60 -15.56 15.10
N ASP A 214 -7.65 -16.04 13.85
CA ASP A 214 -6.53 -16.72 13.22
C ASP A 214 -5.53 -15.72 12.63
N LEU A 215 -4.32 -15.71 13.21
CA LEU A 215 -3.20 -14.88 12.77
C LEU A 215 -2.84 -15.08 11.30
N LYS A 216 -2.81 -16.33 10.83
CA LYS A 216 -2.42 -16.64 9.46
C LYS A 216 -3.47 -16.13 8.48
N PHE A 217 -4.74 -16.26 8.84
CA PHE A 217 -5.83 -15.78 8.02
C PHE A 217 -5.83 -14.26 7.90
N VAL A 218 -5.70 -13.54 9.02
CA VAL A 218 -5.60 -12.06 8.98
C VAL A 218 -4.40 -11.64 8.14
N LYS A 219 -3.21 -12.24 8.35
CA LYS A 219 -2.02 -11.92 7.56
C LYS A 219 -2.26 -12.13 6.06
N ASP A 220 -2.92 -13.22 5.68
CA ASP A 220 -3.20 -13.54 4.28
C ASP A 220 -4.14 -12.51 3.62
N ILE A 221 -5.17 -12.07 4.34
CA ILE A 221 -6.01 -10.94 3.90
C ILE A 221 -5.16 -9.69 3.69
N VAL A 222 -4.32 -9.31 4.66
CA VAL A 222 -3.46 -8.12 4.55
C VAL A 222 -2.50 -8.22 3.36
N SER A 223 -1.84 -9.37 3.20
CA SER A 223 -0.93 -9.62 2.07
C SER A 223 -1.65 -9.50 0.73
N HIS A 224 -2.88 -10.02 0.62
CA HIS A 224 -3.69 -9.91 -0.59
C HIS A 224 -4.07 -8.45 -0.89
N GLU A 225 -4.57 -7.71 0.09
CA GLU A 225 -4.95 -6.31 -0.11
C GLU A 225 -3.74 -5.46 -0.52
N ILE A 226 -2.59 -5.63 0.16
CA ILE A 226 -1.33 -4.95 -0.20
C ILE A 226 -0.89 -5.32 -1.63
N TYR A 227 -0.94 -6.61 -1.97
CA TYR A 227 -0.63 -7.08 -3.31
C TYR A 227 -1.50 -6.36 -4.35
N LEU A 228 -2.82 -6.26 -4.14
CA LEU A 228 -3.72 -5.53 -5.03
C LEU A 228 -3.35 -4.04 -5.13
N THR A 229 -3.09 -3.35 -4.01
CA THR A 229 -2.65 -1.94 -4.01
C THR A 229 -1.36 -1.76 -4.82
N CYS A 230 -0.40 -2.67 -4.67
CA CYS A 230 0.86 -2.62 -5.40
C CYS A 230 0.69 -2.98 -6.89
N ARG A 231 -0.29 -3.79 -7.30
CA ARG A 231 -0.56 -4.01 -8.75
C ARG A 231 -1.11 -2.78 -9.45
N CYS A 232 -1.64 -1.81 -8.72
CA CYS A 232 -2.16 -0.57 -9.28
C CYS A 232 -1.07 0.42 -9.75
N PHE A 233 0.23 0.04 -9.80
CA PHE A 233 1.28 0.82 -10.45
C PHE A 233 1.03 1.13 -11.94
N ASN A 234 0.03 0.49 -12.55
CA ASN A 234 -0.45 0.75 -13.92
C ASN A 234 -1.19 2.09 -14.14
N THR A 235 -1.35 2.97 -13.14
CA THR A 235 -2.09 4.23 -13.35
C THR A 235 -1.36 5.16 -14.35
N PRO A 236 -2.06 5.70 -15.37
CA PRO A 236 -1.48 6.64 -16.33
C PRO A 236 -0.90 7.88 -15.64
N LYS A 237 0.13 8.48 -16.26
CA LYS A 237 0.69 9.77 -15.81
C LYS A 237 -0.43 10.83 -15.75
N GLY A 238 -0.71 11.38 -14.57
CA GLY A 238 -1.55 12.58 -14.45
C GLY A 238 -2.27 12.78 -13.13
N GLU A 239 -2.56 11.72 -12.38
CA GLU A 239 -3.22 11.80 -11.07
C GLU A 239 -2.30 11.25 -9.98
N ILE A 240 -1.85 12.12 -9.07
CA ILE A 240 -1.04 11.76 -7.91
C ILE A 240 -1.95 11.03 -6.92
N GLY A 241 -2.12 9.73 -7.09
CA GLY A 241 -2.89 8.85 -6.19
C GLY A 241 -2.02 8.14 -5.14
N VAL A 242 -2.61 7.21 -4.39
CA VAL A 242 -1.90 6.35 -3.40
C VAL A 242 -0.70 5.61 -4.01
N THR A 243 -0.84 5.16 -5.25
CA THR A 243 0.22 4.48 -6.02
C THR A 243 1.50 5.33 -6.14
N ASP A 244 1.37 6.61 -6.48
CA ASP A 244 2.52 7.52 -6.59
C ASP A 244 3.16 7.76 -5.22
N MET A 245 2.35 7.87 -4.16
CA MET A 245 2.85 8.00 -2.80
C MET A 245 3.73 6.82 -2.39
N LEU A 246 3.32 5.59 -2.70
CA LEU A 246 4.12 4.39 -2.42
C LEU A 246 5.44 4.40 -3.18
N LYS A 247 5.42 4.76 -4.47
CA LYS A 247 6.64 4.91 -5.27
C LYS A 247 7.59 5.95 -4.66
N PHE A 248 7.08 7.12 -4.29
CA PHE A 248 7.88 8.16 -3.65
C PHE A 248 8.42 7.71 -2.29
N ALA A 249 7.64 6.95 -1.51
CA ALA A 249 8.08 6.40 -0.24
C ALA A 249 9.22 5.39 -0.42
N VAL A 250 9.16 4.52 -1.44
CA VAL A 250 10.28 3.60 -1.74
C VAL A 250 11.54 4.38 -2.13
N VAL A 251 11.42 5.39 -3.00
CA VAL A 251 12.56 6.25 -3.39
C VAL A 251 13.15 6.95 -2.16
N ASP A 252 12.31 7.57 -1.33
CA ASP A 252 12.77 8.31 -0.15
C ASP A 252 13.41 7.35 0.87
N LEU A 253 12.85 6.15 1.05
CA LEU A 253 13.41 5.11 1.91
C LEU A 253 14.82 4.69 1.47
N LEU A 254 15.01 4.43 0.17
CA LEU A 254 16.34 4.08 -0.36
C LEU A 254 17.32 5.26 -0.23
N ARG A 255 16.88 6.50 -0.48
CA ARG A 255 17.70 7.70 -0.24
C ARG A 255 18.10 7.86 1.21
N LYS A 256 17.18 7.65 2.16
CA LYS A 256 17.49 7.68 3.60
C LYS A 256 18.42 6.54 4.02
N ALA A 257 18.46 5.45 3.25
CA ALA A 257 19.45 4.39 3.40
C ALA A 257 20.83 4.75 2.83
N ASN A 258 21.07 6.01 2.40
CA ASN A 258 22.27 6.51 1.71
C ASN A 258 22.51 5.91 0.32
N ILE A 259 21.46 5.48 -0.37
CA ILE A 259 21.53 5.01 -1.76
C ILE A 259 21.08 6.16 -2.68
N PRO A 260 21.89 6.61 -3.65
CA PRO A 260 21.60 7.79 -4.47
C PRO A 260 20.61 7.46 -5.59
N VAL A 261 19.43 6.96 -5.23
CA VAL A 261 18.33 6.69 -6.17
C VAL A 261 17.84 8.02 -6.75
N ASP A 262 17.97 8.21 -8.05
CA ASP A 262 17.40 9.33 -8.77
C ASP A 262 15.89 9.13 -8.97
N ARG A 263 15.50 7.96 -9.47
CA ARG A 263 14.11 7.62 -9.76
C ARG A 263 13.87 6.12 -9.70
N ILE A 264 12.60 5.75 -9.79
CA ILE A 264 12.18 4.36 -10.01
C ILE A 264 11.49 4.26 -11.36
N VAL A 265 11.93 3.30 -12.16
CA VAL A 265 11.29 2.86 -13.40
C VAL A 265 10.29 1.75 -13.07
N ARG A 266 9.12 1.81 -13.70
CA ARG A 266 8.14 0.74 -13.67
C ARG A 266 8.38 -0.15 -14.89
N ASP A 267 8.31 -1.44 -14.71
CA ASP A 267 8.45 -2.41 -15.80
C ASP A 267 7.54 -3.62 -15.57
N SER A 268 7.34 -4.37 -16.64
CA SER A 268 6.55 -5.60 -16.64
C SER A 268 7.43 -6.80 -16.97
N TYR A 269 6.92 -7.99 -16.64
CA TYR A 269 7.50 -9.23 -17.12
C TYR A 269 7.43 -9.32 -18.64
N LEU A 270 8.37 -10.05 -19.25
CA LEU A 270 8.29 -10.38 -20.67
C LEU A 270 6.95 -11.08 -20.96
N ASN A 271 6.14 -10.47 -21.85
CA ASN A 271 4.77 -10.90 -22.20
C ASN A 271 3.67 -10.61 -21.15
N SER A 272 3.92 -9.67 -20.22
CA SER A 272 2.89 -9.13 -19.32
C SER A 272 2.64 -7.66 -19.61
N ASP A 273 1.38 -7.24 -19.49
CA ASP A 273 0.96 -5.84 -19.58
C ASP A 273 0.84 -5.18 -18.18
N GLU A 274 1.29 -5.88 -17.13
CA GLU A 274 1.25 -5.38 -15.75
C GLU A 274 2.62 -4.88 -15.27
N ASP A 275 2.70 -3.59 -14.94
CA ASP A 275 3.89 -2.92 -14.41
C ASP A 275 4.12 -3.29 -12.92
N LEU A 276 4.45 -4.55 -12.65
CA LEU A 276 4.63 -5.09 -11.30
C LEU A 276 6.06 -4.97 -10.77
N ILE A 277 7.01 -4.55 -11.61
CA ILE A 277 8.43 -4.50 -11.26
C ILE A 277 8.83 -3.05 -11.05
N LEU A 278 9.37 -2.73 -9.87
CA LEU A 278 10.00 -1.44 -9.61
C LEU A 278 11.52 -1.54 -9.68
N ILE A 279 12.14 -0.83 -10.62
CA ILE A 279 13.58 -0.83 -10.87
C ILE A 279 14.17 0.52 -10.40
N PRO A 280 14.95 0.55 -9.32
CA PRO A 280 15.65 1.77 -8.89
C PRO A 280 16.75 2.14 -9.89
N ILE A 281 16.76 3.40 -10.30
CA ILE A 281 17.84 4.02 -11.08
C ILE A 281 18.63 4.93 -10.16
N VAL A 282 19.94 4.72 -10.08
CA VAL A 282 20.86 5.50 -9.25
C VAL A 282 21.58 6.54 -10.10
N SER A 283 21.97 7.66 -9.48
CA SER A 283 22.79 8.69 -10.10
C SER A 283 24.06 8.90 -9.29
N TYR A 284 25.19 8.51 -9.88
CA TYR A 284 26.51 8.71 -9.31
C TYR A 284 27.24 9.77 -10.13
N ASN A 285 27.58 10.91 -9.52
CA ASN A 285 28.27 12.01 -10.23
C ASN A 285 27.55 12.47 -11.51
N ASN A 286 26.21 12.47 -11.50
CA ASN A 286 25.33 12.76 -12.64
C ASN A 286 25.33 11.70 -13.77
N GLU A 287 25.91 10.52 -13.54
CA GLU A 287 25.78 9.36 -14.43
C GLU A 287 24.71 8.41 -13.90
N GLU A 288 23.75 8.07 -14.76
CA GLU A 288 22.69 7.12 -14.44
C GLU A 288 23.19 5.68 -14.52
N GLY A 289 22.79 4.87 -13.53
CA GLY A 289 23.15 3.46 -13.48
C GLY A 289 22.14 2.62 -12.68
N TYR A 290 22.53 1.38 -12.43
CA TYR A 290 21.80 0.43 -11.59
C TYR A 290 22.49 0.24 -10.24
N LEU A 291 21.75 -0.31 -9.28
CA LEU A 291 22.29 -0.67 -7.99
C LEU A 291 23.44 -1.68 -8.13
N THR A 292 24.53 -1.41 -7.41
CA THR A 292 25.60 -2.37 -7.20
C THR A 292 25.11 -3.54 -6.33
N ARG A 293 25.82 -4.67 -6.40
CA ARG A 293 25.50 -5.83 -5.56
C ARG A 293 25.58 -5.53 -4.07
N GLU A 294 26.47 -4.62 -3.67
CA GLU A 294 26.65 -4.21 -2.28
C GLU A 294 25.43 -3.42 -1.78
N GLU A 295 24.92 -2.49 -2.59
CA GLU A 295 23.69 -1.77 -2.29
C GLU A 295 22.47 -2.70 -2.23
N VAL A 296 22.35 -3.64 -3.17
CA VAL A 296 21.29 -4.65 -3.17
C VAL A 296 21.30 -5.46 -1.88
N ASN A 297 22.49 -5.94 -1.47
CA ASN A 297 22.64 -6.67 -0.21
C ASN A 297 22.29 -5.80 1.00
N HIS A 298 22.69 -4.52 1.02
CA HIS A 298 22.34 -3.59 2.09
C HIS A 298 20.82 -3.40 2.19
N VAL A 299 20.15 -3.19 1.06
CA VAL A 299 18.69 -3.08 0.99
C VAL A 299 18.04 -4.36 1.49
N ASN A 300 18.36 -5.53 0.93
CA ASN A 300 17.76 -6.80 1.35
C ASN A 300 17.95 -7.05 2.86
N ASN A 301 19.13 -6.73 3.41
CA ASN A 301 19.38 -6.80 4.86
C ASN A 301 18.51 -5.82 5.66
N MET A 302 18.27 -4.61 5.16
CA MET A 302 17.39 -3.63 5.80
C MET A 302 15.94 -4.12 5.90
N PHE A 303 15.46 -4.83 4.87
CA PHE A 303 14.13 -5.45 4.84
C PHE A 303 14.08 -6.80 5.56
N GLY A 304 15.24 -7.44 5.82
CA GLY A 304 15.33 -8.75 6.44
C GLY A 304 14.91 -9.91 5.51
N MET A 305 14.80 -9.65 4.21
CA MET A 305 14.54 -10.63 3.16
C MET A 305 14.98 -10.09 1.78
N ASP A 306 15.09 -10.99 0.81
CA ASP A 306 15.47 -10.63 -0.56
C ASP A 306 14.31 -9.98 -1.32
N ILE A 307 14.20 -8.65 -1.22
CA ILE A 307 13.20 -7.86 -1.94
C ILE A 307 13.68 -7.40 -3.32
N LEU A 308 14.99 -7.21 -3.50
CA LEU A 308 15.61 -6.86 -4.78
C LEU A 308 16.18 -8.11 -5.44
N ASN A 309 15.55 -8.51 -6.54
CA ASN A 309 15.94 -9.69 -7.32
C ASN A 309 16.48 -9.28 -8.69
N SER A 310 17.35 -10.12 -9.27
CA SER A 310 17.85 -9.89 -10.62
C SER A 310 16.75 -10.11 -11.66
N PHE A 311 16.59 -9.14 -12.55
CA PHE A 311 15.63 -9.14 -13.65
C PHE A 311 16.30 -9.15 -15.03
N GLU A 312 17.60 -9.46 -15.09
CA GLU A 312 18.35 -9.55 -16.34
C GLU A 312 17.66 -10.48 -17.35
N GLY A 313 17.25 -9.90 -18.50
CA GLY A 313 16.56 -10.63 -19.58
C GLY A 313 15.12 -11.06 -19.27
N ARG A 314 14.52 -10.59 -18.18
CA ARG A 314 13.15 -10.96 -17.76
C ARG A 314 12.12 -9.86 -17.92
N THR A 315 12.56 -8.64 -18.23
CA THR A 315 11.67 -7.48 -18.34
C THR A 315 11.24 -7.20 -19.78
N SER A 316 10.14 -6.47 -19.95
CA SER A 316 9.57 -6.16 -21.26
C SER A 316 10.28 -4.99 -21.97
N GLN A 317 10.92 -4.08 -21.22
CA GLN A 317 11.65 -2.97 -21.81
C GLN A 317 12.90 -3.42 -22.58
N LYS A 318 12.89 -3.19 -23.89
CA LYS A 318 14.01 -3.51 -24.78
C LYS A 318 15.32 -2.83 -24.41
N SER A 319 15.28 -1.63 -23.80
CA SER A 319 16.47 -0.92 -23.32
C SER A 319 17.13 -1.60 -22.11
N LEU A 320 16.39 -2.42 -21.37
CA LEU A 320 16.87 -3.17 -20.21
C LEU A 320 17.29 -4.61 -20.56
N LEU A 321 16.87 -5.12 -21.71
CA LEU A 321 17.28 -6.43 -22.23
C LEU A 321 18.80 -6.48 -22.47
N GLY A 322 19.49 -7.36 -21.74
CA GLY A 322 20.95 -7.55 -21.84
C GLY A 322 21.78 -6.62 -20.95
N SER A 323 21.14 -5.72 -20.18
CA SER A 323 21.83 -4.97 -19.13
C SER A 323 22.13 -5.90 -17.94
N LYS A 324 23.42 -6.05 -17.62
CA LYS A 324 23.85 -6.78 -16.42
C LYS A 324 23.55 -5.96 -15.17
N GLY A 325 23.13 -6.63 -14.10
CA GLY A 325 22.94 -5.99 -12.80
C GLY A 325 21.66 -5.16 -12.66
N VAL A 326 20.61 -5.47 -13.43
CA VAL A 326 19.28 -4.88 -13.23
C VAL A 326 18.59 -5.60 -12.07
N TYR A 327 18.44 -4.91 -10.94
CA TYR A 327 17.70 -5.40 -9.78
C TYR A 327 16.40 -4.62 -9.61
N GLY A 328 15.33 -5.34 -9.29
CA GLY A 328 14.00 -4.76 -9.12
C GLY A 328 13.25 -5.38 -7.95
N ILE A 329 12.23 -4.67 -7.48
CA ILE A 329 11.26 -5.15 -6.48
C ILE A 329 10.10 -5.77 -7.24
N ASP A 330 9.83 -7.05 -6.95
CA ASP A 330 8.75 -7.81 -7.58
C ASP A 330 7.47 -7.75 -6.77
N PHE A 331 6.53 -6.90 -7.17
CA PHE A 331 5.21 -6.87 -6.53
C PHE A 331 4.26 -7.97 -7.00
N ALA A 332 4.66 -8.81 -7.97
CA ALA A 332 3.93 -10.03 -8.26
C ALA A 332 3.99 -11.03 -7.09
N ASN A 333 5.00 -10.91 -6.22
CA ASN A 333 5.15 -11.72 -5.03
C ASN A 333 4.48 -11.03 -3.81
N PRO A 334 3.41 -11.62 -3.24
CA PRO A 334 2.69 -11.04 -2.11
C PRO A 334 3.53 -10.87 -0.84
N ASP A 335 4.53 -11.73 -0.61
CA ASP A 335 5.42 -11.61 0.56
C ASP A 335 6.36 -10.41 0.42
N ILE A 336 6.86 -10.14 -0.78
CA ILE A 336 7.67 -8.94 -1.07
C ILE A 336 6.81 -7.69 -0.92
N ALA A 337 5.59 -7.68 -1.50
CA ALA A 337 4.68 -6.56 -1.37
C ALA A 337 4.36 -6.22 0.08
N TYR A 338 3.98 -7.24 0.86
CA TYR A 338 3.71 -7.13 2.29
C TYR A 338 4.92 -6.61 3.06
N CYS A 339 6.13 -7.15 2.81
CA CYS A 339 7.35 -6.71 3.48
C CYS A 339 7.70 -5.25 3.19
N VAL A 340 7.59 -4.84 1.91
CA VAL A 340 7.90 -3.48 1.49
C VAL A 340 6.97 -2.47 2.16
N MET A 341 5.67 -2.76 2.15
CA MET A 341 4.67 -1.92 2.80
C MET A 341 4.86 -1.83 4.31
N ASP A 342 5.12 -2.96 4.99
CA ASP A 342 5.40 -2.97 6.43
C ASP A 342 6.59 -2.07 6.76
N LYS A 343 7.66 -2.15 5.97
CA LYS A 343 8.87 -1.35 6.19
C LYS A 343 8.65 0.14 5.95
N ILE A 344 7.89 0.52 4.93
CA ILE A 344 7.51 1.92 4.68
C ILE A 344 6.77 2.46 5.90
N ILE A 345 5.76 1.74 6.40
CA ILE A 345 4.99 2.13 7.58
C ILE A 345 5.88 2.27 8.81
N GLU A 346 6.70 1.26 9.13
CA GLU A 346 7.59 1.28 10.30
C GLU A 346 8.62 2.44 10.24
N SER A 347 9.06 2.82 9.04
CA SER A 347 10.06 3.87 8.80
C SER A 347 9.46 5.27 8.66
N SER A 348 8.13 5.41 8.69
CA SER A 348 7.45 6.66 8.36
C SER A 348 6.98 7.47 9.57
N VAL A 349 6.78 8.76 9.32
CA VAL A 349 6.06 9.72 10.16
C VAL A 349 4.92 10.36 9.37
N ILE A 350 3.89 10.82 10.09
CA ILE A 350 2.87 11.72 9.53
C ILE A 350 3.41 13.14 9.58
N ASN A 351 3.39 13.84 8.44
CA ASN A 351 3.85 15.22 8.32
C ASN A 351 2.70 16.25 8.45
N LYS A 352 3.05 17.53 8.39
CA LYS A 352 2.10 18.66 8.50
C LYS A 352 0.99 18.68 7.44
N ASP A 353 1.21 18.00 6.31
CA ASP A 353 0.25 17.87 5.21
C ASP A 353 -0.58 16.58 5.34
N TYR A 354 -0.48 15.89 6.49
CA TYR A 354 -1.13 14.62 6.81
C TYR A 354 -0.77 13.46 5.86
N LYS A 355 0.45 13.52 5.30
CA LYS A 355 1.01 12.48 4.43
C LYS A 355 2.13 11.71 5.12
N LEU A 356 2.47 10.55 4.57
CA LEU A 356 3.67 9.80 4.97
C LEU A 356 4.93 10.55 4.55
N SER A 357 5.95 10.50 5.40
CA SER A 357 7.31 10.91 5.10
C SER A 357 8.27 9.94 5.79
N ILE A 358 9.36 9.56 5.12
CA ILE A 358 10.33 8.64 5.72
C ILE A 358 11.21 9.39 6.71
N ASP A 359 11.24 8.90 7.95
CA ASP A 359 12.07 9.45 9.01
C ASP A 359 13.47 8.83 8.94
N PRO A 360 14.53 9.62 8.62
CA PRO A 360 15.89 9.10 8.52
C PRO A 360 16.36 8.40 9.80
N ALA A 361 15.87 8.80 10.97
CA ALA A 361 16.25 8.19 12.25
C ALA A 361 15.77 6.74 12.39
N ARG A 362 14.88 6.28 11.50
CA ARG A 362 14.29 4.94 11.50
C ARG A 362 14.83 4.04 10.39
N VAL A 363 15.70 4.58 9.53
CA VAL A 363 16.24 3.87 8.38
C VAL A 363 17.71 3.51 8.66
N PRO A 364 18.06 2.22 8.66
CA PRO A 364 19.45 1.80 8.72
C PRO A 364 20.23 2.31 7.48
N ALA A 365 20.98 3.38 7.66
CA ALA A 365 21.77 3.99 6.59
C ALA A 365 23.06 3.20 6.30
N MET A 366 23.37 3.03 5.01
CA MET A 366 24.65 2.49 4.58
C MET A 366 25.77 3.45 5.01
N LYS A 367 26.87 2.90 5.52
CA LYS A 367 28.04 3.73 5.84
C LYS A 367 28.57 4.33 4.53
N PRO A 368 28.94 5.63 4.51
CA PRO A 368 29.56 6.23 3.35
C PRO A 368 30.80 5.39 2.97
N GLN A 369 30.86 4.89 1.74
CA GLN A 369 32.09 4.32 1.22
C GLN A 369 33.11 5.45 1.22
N THR A 370 34.08 5.38 2.12
CA THR A 370 35.21 6.30 2.10
C THR A 370 36.01 5.90 0.87
N LEU A 371 35.86 6.64 -0.23
CA LEU A 371 36.77 6.57 -1.37
C LEU A 371 38.15 6.92 -0.81
N ALA A 372 38.93 5.90 -0.46
CA ALA A 372 40.34 6.08 -0.17
C ALA A 372 40.93 6.76 -1.41
N PRO A 373 41.68 7.87 -1.26
CA PRO A 373 42.29 8.53 -2.41
C PRO A 373 43.11 7.48 -3.15
N SER A 374 42.78 7.27 -4.42
CA SER A 374 43.51 6.37 -5.29
C SER A 374 44.98 6.79 -5.23
N LYS A 375 45.83 5.97 -4.61
CA LYS A 375 47.27 6.09 -4.80
C LYS A 375 47.50 5.83 -6.29
N GLU A 376 47.57 6.91 -7.07
CA GLU A 376 48.31 6.93 -8.32
C GLU A 376 49.72 6.40 -8.00
N LYS A 377 49.92 5.11 -8.21
CA LYS A 377 51.26 4.60 -8.47
C LYS A 377 51.56 4.98 -9.90
N VAL A 378 52.16 6.16 -10.07
CA VAL A 378 53.00 6.48 -11.22
C VAL A 378 54.13 5.44 -11.21
N GLY A 379 53.94 4.36 -11.97
CA GLY A 379 54.97 3.40 -12.28
C GLY A 379 55.73 3.92 -13.50
N THR A 380 56.94 4.41 -13.28
CA THR A 380 57.90 4.75 -14.32
C THR A 380 58.54 3.47 -14.88
N ASP A 381 58.75 3.46 -16.19
CA ASP A 381 59.26 2.36 -17.00
C ASP A 381 60.68 1.85 -16.64
N GLY A 382 60.94 0.56 -16.92
CA GLY A 382 62.28 0.04 -17.22
C GLY A 382 62.50 -1.46 -16.91
N PRO A 383 63.24 -2.25 -17.72
CA PRO A 383 62.79 -3.58 -18.16
C PRO A 383 63.63 -4.81 -17.69
N SER A 384 63.05 -5.99 -17.99
CA SER A 384 63.67 -7.32 -18.25
C SER A 384 64.18 -8.19 -17.10
N ALA A 385 63.56 -9.37 -16.89
CA ALA A 385 64.11 -10.67 -17.32
C ALA A 385 63.30 -11.87 -16.77
N ASP A 386 62.83 -12.71 -17.69
CA ASP A 386 62.53 -14.16 -17.68
C ASP A 386 62.43 -14.96 -16.37
N THR A 387 61.37 -15.77 -16.22
CA THR A 387 61.41 -17.23 -16.53
C THR A 387 60.08 -17.99 -16.28
N SER A 388 59.61 -18.64 -17.35
CA SER A 388 59.08 -20.03 -17.45
C SER A 388 57.66 -20.46 -17.04
N ALA A 389 57.08 -21.25 -17.98
CA ALA A 389 55.99 -22.27 -17.94
C ALA A 389 54.53 -21.74 -17.99
N ASP A 390 53.74 -21.83 -19.08
CA ASP A 390 53.32 -22.99 -19.91
C ASP A 390 52.56 -24.02 -19.05
N SER A 391 51.36 -24.55 -19.31
CA SER A 391 50.30 -24.44 -20.32
C SER A 391 49.08 -25.19 -19.70
N GLY A 392 47.83 -24.92 -20.11
CA GLY A 392 46.69 -25.69 -19.61
C GLY A 392 45.31 -25.19 -20.04
N PHE A 393 44.99 -25.34 -21.32
CA PHE A 393 43.63 -25.27 -21.88
C PHE A 393 42.91 -26.63 -21.72
N CYS A 394 41.58 -26.62 -21.91
CA CYS A 394 40.57 -27.73 -21.91
C CYS A 394 39.70 -27.76 -20.63
N ASP A 395 38.36 -27.82 -20.66
CA ASP A 395 37.39 -28.21 -21.69
C ASP A 395 36.00 -27.58 -21.48
N SER A 396 35.29 -27.35 -22.59
CA SER A 396 33.83 -27.27 -22.64
C SER A 396 33.22 -28.68 -22.81
N PRO A 397 31.91 -28.84 -22.56
CA PRO A 397 31.12 -29.57 -23.53
C PRO A 397 29.80 -28.87 -23.91
N LYS A 398 29.42 -29.06 -25.17
CA LYS A 398 28.16 -28.66 -25.82
C LYS A 398 27.39 -29.91 -26.29
N ASN A 399 26.06 -29.72 -26.41
CA ASN A 399 25.05 -30.47 -27.18
C ASN A 399 24.47 -31.73 -26.51
N SER A 400 23.18 -32.09 -26.61
CA SER A 400 22.00 -31.67 -27.40
C SER A 400 20.74 -32.17 -26.63
N VAL A 401 19.49 -31.75 -26.87
CA VAL A 401 18.59 -32.23 -27.95
C VAL A 401 17.32 -31.35 -27.99
N ILE A 402 16.85 -31.14 -29.22
CA ILE A 402 15.70 -30.38 -29.71
C ILE A 402 14.39 -31.16 -29.57
N GLY A 403 13.29 -30.48 -29.20
CA GLY A 403 11.91 -30.96 -29.32
C GLY A 403 10.99 -29.84 -29.79
N LYS A 404 10.22 -30.11 -30.85
CA LYS A 404 9.62 -29.17 -31.82
C LYS A 404 8.38 -28.38 -31.36
N SER A 405 8.22 -27.27 -32.07
CA SER A 405 7.12 -26.30 -32.17
C SER A 405 5.74 -26.86 -32.58
N ILE A 406 4.67 -26.20 -32.09
CA ILE A 406 3.42 -26.00 -32.85
C ILE A 406 3.07 -24.50 -32.81
N THR A 407 3.02 -23.91 -33.99
CA THR A 407 2.55 -22.56 -34.34
C THR A 407 1.06 -22.57 -34.67
N GLY A 408 0.32 -21.52 -34.29
CA GLY A 408 -1.05 -21.26 -34.72
C GLY A 408 -1.63 -19.92 -34.24
N ASN A 409 -1.47 -18.89 -35.09
CA ASN A 409 -2.19 -17.59 -35.23
C ASN A 409 -3.65 -17.54 -34.70
N SER A 410 -4.32 -16.43 -34.35
CA SER A 410 -4.04 -14.97 -34.31
C SER A 410 -5.29 -14.20 -33.80
N ARG A 411 -5.08 -12.95 -33.32
CA ARG A 411 -5.97 -11.75 -33.29
C ARG A 411 -6.92 -11.43 -32.10
N LYS A 412 -6.57 -10.27 -31.50
CA LYS A 412 -7.37 -9.03 -31.25
C LYS A 412 -8.33 -8.90 -30.05
N LEU A 413 -7.87 -8.05 -29.12
CA LEU A 413 -8.46 -6.81 -28.57
C LEU A 413 -9.84 -6.80 -27.87
N LEU A 414 -9.75 -6.32 -26.62
CA LEU A 414 -10.69 -5.54 -25.79
C LEU A 414 -11.89 -6.25 -25.14
N GLY A 415 -11.75 -6.44 -23.83
CA GLY A 415 -12.83 -6.71 -22.89
C GLY A 415 -12.26 -7.20 -21.56
N LEU A 416 -12.10 -6.30 -20.58
CA LEU A 416 -11.83 -6.66 -19.18
C LEU A 416 -12.90 -7.64 -18.72
N ASN A 417 -12.52 -8.88 -18.41
CA ASN A 417 -13.40 -9.86 -17.76
C ASN A 417 -12.60 -10.57 -16.66
N TYR A 418 -13.02 -10.31 -15.42
CA TYR A 418 -12.70 -11.13 -14.25
C TYR A 418 -13.60 -12.36 -14.26
N TYR A 419 -13.06 -13.58 -14.38
CA TYR A 419 -13.71 -14.77 -13.82
C TYR A 419 -12.70 -15.84 -13.43
N ASP A 420 -12.94 -16.39 -12.22
CA ASP A 420 -12.43 -17.65 -11.71
C ASP A 420 -12.62 -18.77 -12.74
N GLU A 421 -11.51 -19.36 -13.20
CA GLU A 421 -11.54 -20.65 -13.89
C GLU A 421 -11.80 -21.76 -12.87
N ASP A 422 -13.08 -22.11 -12.64
CA ASP A 422 -13.45 -23.47 -12.19
C ASP A 422 -14.96 -23.80 -12.31
N ALA A 423 -15.76 -23.01 -13.03
CA ALA A 423 -17.19 -23.25 -13.19
C ALA A 423 -17.63 -23.38 -14.66
N GLN A 424 -17.06 -24.32 -15.42
CA GLN A 424 -17.62 -24.70 -16.72
C GLN A 424 -17.39 -26.19 -17.06
N ARG A 425 -18.19 -27.03 -16.40
CA ARG A 425 -18.68 -28.28 -17.00
C ARG A 425 -20.17 -28.36 -16.69
N ILE A 426 -21.01 -28.14 -17.70
CA ILE A 426 -22.25 -28.89 -18.00
C ILE A 426 -22.93 -28.23 -19.23
N LYS A 427 -22.86 -28.99 -20.34
CA LYS A 427 -23.81 -29.19 -21.45
C LYS A 427 -24.25 -28.02 -22.35
N ASP A 428 -23.80 -28.14 -23.60
CA ASP A 428 -24.46 -27.69 -24.83
C ASP A 428 -25.86 -28.33 -24.99
N ASP A 429 -26.84 -27.54 -25.44
CA ASP A 429 -27.53 -27.78 -26.72
C ASP A 429 -28.58 -26.70 -27.07
N ASN A 430 -28.45 -26.18 -28.30
CA ASN A 430 -29.46 -25.66 -29.24
C ASN A 430 -30.27 -24.38 -28.94
N SER A 431 -30.05 -23.32 -29.75
CA SER A 431 -30.94 -22.97 -30.89
C SER A 431 -30.98 -21.45 -31.23
N ALA A 432 -30.36 -21.16 -32.37
CA ALA A 432 -30.41 -20.02 -33.32
C ALA A 432 -31.50 -18.92 -33.33
N LYS A 433 -31.08 -17.80 -33.97
CA LYS A 433 -31.77 -16.66 -34.63
C LYS A 433 -32.01 -15.44 -33.71
N GLY A 434 -31.72 -14.18 -34.06
CA GLY A 434 -31.32 -13.51 -35.31
C GLY A 434 -31.88 -12.07 -35.29
N SER A 435 -31.21 -11.11 -35.97
CA SER A 435 -31.56 -9.67 -36.16
C SER A 435 -31.33 -8.74 -34.95
N GLY A 436 -30.90 -7.48 -35.05
CA GLY A 436 -30.62 -6.57 -36.17
C GLY A 436 -30.90 -5.12 -35.74
N PHE A 437 -30.02 -4.19 -36.11
CA PHE A 437 -30.16 -2.71 -36.16
C PHE A 437 -30.13 -1.87 -34.84
N GLY A 438 -29.22 -0.89 -34.78
CA GLY A 438 -29.20 0.23 -33.79
C GLY A 438 -30.07 1.42 -34.25
N PRO A 439 -29.71 2.70 -34.00
CA PRO A 439 -28.93 3.33 -32.93
C PRO A 439 -29.76 4.44 -32.19
N SER A 440 -29.10 5.19 -31.29
CA SER A 440 -29.46 6.54 -30.77
C SER A 440 -30.07 6.60 -29.36
N SER A 441 -29.34 7.20 -28.42
CA SER A 441 -29.64 8.57 -27.97
C SER A 441 -28.61 9.04 -26.94
N ALA A 442 -27.88 10.07 -27.32
CA ALA A 442 -27.20 10.94 -26.38
C ALA A 442 -28.26 11.80 -25.67
N ARG A 443 -28.26 11.80 -24.33
CA ARG A 443 -28.73 12.95 -23.55
C ARG A 443 -28.06 13.00 -22.19
N SER A 444 -27.52 14.18 -21.95
CA SER A 444 -26.69 14.66 -20.85
C SER A 444 -27.51 15.27 -19.72
N SER A 445 -27.05 15.10 -18.48
CA SER A 445 -27.18 16.05 -17.36
C SER A 445 -26.22 15.56 -16.25
N ALA A 446 -25.03 16.14 -16.02
CA ALA A 446 -24.70 17.45 -15.47
C ALA A 446 -25.22 17.70 -14.04
N ARG A 447 -24.34 17.48 -13.04
CA ARG A 447 -24.19 18.23 -11.77
C ARG A 447 -22.81 17.88 -11.18
N SER A 448 -21.80 18.72 -11.45
CA SER A 448 -21.24 19.78 -10.58
C SER A 448 -20.16 19.24 -9.63
N SER A 449 -18.88 19.19 -10.03
CA SER A 449 -17.87 20.26 -9.90
C SER A 449 -17.64 20.75 -8.46
N PHE A 450 -16.69 20.14 -7.76
CA PHE A 450 -16.05 20.73 -6.57
C PHE A 450 -14.71 21.38 -6.93
N ASN A 451 -14.52 22.57 -6.35
CA ASN A 451 -13.43 23.51 -6.57
C ASN A 451 -12.05 22.91 -6.24
N LYS A 452 -11.15 22.88 -7.21
CA LYS A 452 -9.70 22.81 -6.97
C LYS A 452 -9.19 24.20 -6.57
N PRO A 453 -8.48 24.37 -5.45
CA PRO A 453 -7.71 25.59 -5.24
C PRO A 453 -6.57 25.65 -6.27
N LYS A 454 -6.42 26.80 -6.94
CA LYS A 454 -5.27 27.13 -7.80
C LYS A 454 -4.00 27.12 -6.96
N THR A 455 -3.20 26.07 -7.05
CA THR A 455 -1.78 26.12 -6.68
C THR A 455 -0.97 26.53 -7.89
N THR A 456 -0.56 27.80 -7.95
CA THR A 456 0.59 28.22 -8.75
C THR A 456 1.85 27.65 -8.11
N PHE A 457 2.48 26.67 -8.75
CA PHE A 457 3.83 26.22 -8.41
C PHE A 457 4.81 26.81 -9.42
N ASN A 458 5.69 27.69 -8.94
CA ASN A 458 6.89 28.08 -9.64
C ASN A 458 7.89 26.93 -9.57
N GLN A 459 8.33 26.44 -10.73
CA GLN A 459 9.51 25.59 -10.84
C GLN A 459 10.76 26.39 -10.39
N PRO A 460 11.67 25.83 -9.59
CA PRO A 460 13.00 26.40 -9.47
C PRO A 460 13.80 26.01 -10.72
N SER A 461 13.97 26.98 -11.62
CA SER A 461 14.92 26.92 -12.72
C SER A 461 16.34 26.85 -12.18
N ILE A 462 17.14 25.98 -12.80
CA ILE A 462 18.58 25.83 -12.61
C ILE A 462 19.26 27.18 -12.91
N SER A 463 20.02 27.71 -11.95
CA SER A 463 21.08 28.69 -12.22
C SER A 463 22.35 28.30 -11.46
N GLN A 464 23.42 28.13 -12.22
CA GLN A 464 24.79 27.91 -11.76
C GLN A 464 25.38 29.20 -11.14
N PRO A 465 26.52 29.10 -10.42
CA PRO A 465 26.86 29.99 -9.31
C PRO A 465 27.65 31.22 -9.75
N ASP A 466 27.29 32.39 -9.22
CA ASP A 466 28.14 33.58 -9.28
C ASP A 466 28.82 33.86 -7.94
N GLN A 467 30.06 34.31 -8.09
CA GLN A 467 31.14 34.36 -7.12
C GLN A 467 30.86 35.27 -5.91
N CYS A 468 31.13 34.75 -4.71
CA CYS A 468 31.27 35.56 -3.49
C CYS A 468 32.64 36.28 -3.49
N SER A 469 32.61 37.61 -3.45
CA SER A 469 33.72 38.44 -2.96
C SER A 469 33.31 39.11 -1.65
N ALA A 470 34.19 39.00 -0.66
CA ALA A 470 34.00 39.42 0.72
C ALA A 470 33.80 40.93 0.91
N LYS A 471 33.04 41.32 1.94
CA LYS A 471 33.42 42.42 2.85
C LYS A 471 32.72 42.32 4.21
N LYS A 472 33.58 42.30 5.23
CA LYS A 472 33.31 42.51 6.66
C LYS A 472 32.41 43.72 6.91
N GLN A 473 31.51 43.62 7.88
CA GLN A 473 31.42 44.63 8.94
C GLN A 473 30.85 44.05 10.24
N THR A 474 31.47 44.51 11.32
CA THR A 474 31.43 44.06 12.72
C THR A 474 30.49 44.90 13.58
N SER A 475 29.94 44.26 14.63
CA SER A 475 29.53 44.82 15.94
C SER A 475 28.27 45.72 15.95
N THR A 476 27.42 45.79 16.97
CA THR A 476 27.63 45.63 18.43
C THR A 476 26.28 45.40 19.15
N SER A 477 26.27 44.43 20.07
CA SER A 477 25.70 44.38 21.44
C SER A 477 24.47 45.17 21.95
N LYS A 478 23.80 44.49 22.92
CA LYS A 478 23.01 44.93 24.10
C LYS A 478 21.49 45.08 23.88
N LYS A 479 20.58 44.70 24.80
CA LYS A 479 20.52 43.94 26.07
C LYS A 479 19.03 44.04 26.52
N GLN A 480 18.48 42.99 27.16
CA GLN A 480 17.42 42.98 28.21
C GLN A 480 16.03 43.56 27.86
N PHE A 481 14.93 42.81 28.02
CA PHE A 481 14.12 42.56 29.25
C PHE A 481 13.11 41.42 28.90
N ALA A 482 12.92 40.29 29.60
CA ALA A 482 12.23 40.05 30.88
C ALA A 482 10.96 40.92 31.10
N VAL A 483 9.73 40.48 31.42
CA VAL A 483 9.15 39.23 31.96
C VAL A 483 7.64 39.54 32.28
N PHE A 484 6.79 38.51 32.46
CA PHE A 484 5.46 38.41 33.16
C PHE A 484 4.11 38.88 32.52
N TYR A 485 3.29 37.85 32.19
CA TYR A 485 1.88 37.53 32.55
C TYR A 485 0.74 38.56 32.44
N SER A 486 -0.31 38.16 31.71
CA SER A 486 -1.64 37.78 32.24
C SER A 486 -2.39 36.94 31.22
#